data_AF-A0A432MD42-F1
#
_entry.id   AF-A0A432MD42-F1
#
_cell.length_a   1.000
_cell.length_b   1.000
_cell.length_c   1.000
_cell.angle_alpha   90.00
_cell.angle_beta   90.00
_cell.angle_gamma   90.00
#
_symmetry.space_group_name_H-M   'P 1'
#
loop_
_entity.id
_entity.type
_entity.pdbx_description
1 polymer ?
#
loop_
_entity_poly.entity_id
_entity_poly.type
_entity_poly.pdbx_seq_one_letter_code
_entity_poly.pdbx_strand_id
1 'polypeptide(L)'
;MTGPHDIYDPPPSGTSWVPPRSEPLAFTRGDLACLIALGSLVLAGAAVALTFEALLGVLVLVGGSLVVLESWYTALGFLNRRPTERAWQRVVIILAALVPWLFGLGLAAALMIVLFYLTELGA
;
A
#
# COMPACT_ATOMS: atom_id res chain seq x y z
N MET A 1 49.88 7.05 16.41
CA MET A 1 48.96 7.02 17.57
C MET A 1 47.87 6.01 17.26
N THR A 2 48.06 4.77 17.69
CA THR A 2 47.10 3.67 17.52
C THR A 2 46.29 3.57 18.81
N GLY A 3 45.05 4.08 18.80
CA GLY A 3 44.14 3.90 19.92
C GLY A 3 43.80 2.41 20.14
N PRO A 4 43.35 2.03 21.34
CA PRO A 4 42.92 0.67 21.63
C PRO A 4 41.84 0.22 20.63
N HIS A 5 42.07 -0.91 19.96
CA HIS A 5 41.12 -1.54 19.05
C HIS A 5 39.98 -2.13 19.88
N ASP A 6 38.76 -1.67 19.64
CA ASP A 6 37.57 -2.21 20.30
C ASP A 6 37.24 -3.57 19.68
N ILE A 7 37.06 -4.60 20.51
CA ILE A 7 36.72 -5.95 20.05
C ILE A 7 35.31 -6.02 19.44
N TYR A 8 34.50 -4.98 19.67
CA TYR A 8 33.19 -4.79 19.05
C TYR A 8 33.25 -4.01 17.73
N ASP A 9 34.44 -3.56 17.28
CA ASP A 9 34.57 -2.98 15.96
C ASP A 9 34.16 -4.04 14.92
N PRO A 10 33.11 -3.77 14.11
CA PRO A 10 32.76 -4.69 13.05
C PRO A 10 33.97 -4.82 12.13
N PRO A 11 34.26 -6.04 11.63
CA PRO A 11 35.38 -6.24 10.71
C PRO A 11 35.23 -5.24 9.55
N PRO A 12 36.31 -4.56 9.13
CA PRO A 12 36.22 -3.59 8.04
C PRO A 12 35.60 -4.28 6.84
N SER A 13 34.42 -3.81 6.42
CA SER A 13 33.73 -4.40 5.27
C SER A 13 34.63 -4.27 4.06
N GLY A 14 35.15 -5.39 3.54
CA GLY A 14 36.10 -5.40 2.41
C GLY A 14 35.53 -4.79 1.12
N THR A 15 34.23 -4.53 1.10
CA THR A 15 33.51 -3.82 0.05
C THR A 15 33.14 -2.42 0.53
N SER A 16 33.60 -1.39 -0.19
CA SER A 16 33.03 -0.05 -0.10
C SER A 16 31.52 -0.14 -0.36
N TRP A 17 30.71 0.44 0.52
CA TRP A 17 29.26 0.49 0.32
C TRP A 17 28.96 1.12 -1.06
N VAL A 18 28.31 0.36 -1.93
CA VAL A 18 27.78 0.87 -3.20
C VAL A 18 26.28 1.06 -2.98
N PRO A 19 25.75 2.29 -3.15
CA PRO A 19 24.31 2.50 -3.06
C PRO A 19 23.57 1.56 -4.02
N PRO A 20 22.44 0.96 -3.61
CA PRO A 20 21.60 0.20 -4.53
C PRO A 20 21.24 1.11 -5.72
N ARG A 21 21.42 0.62 -6.94
CA ARG A 21 21.00 1.36 -8.14
C ARG A 21 19.47 1.49 -8.12
N SER A 22 18.99 2.69 -8.43
CA SER A 22 17.56 2.94 -8.66
C SER A 22 17.14 2.23 -9.94
N GLU A 23 16.68 1.00 -9.84
CA GLU A 23 16.09 0.30 -10.99
C GLU A 23 14.65 0.81 -11.21
N PRO A 24 14.31 1.29 -12.42
CA PRO A 24 12.95 1.72 -12.71
C PRO A 24 12.00 0.53 -12.67
N LEU A 25 10.89 0.67 -11.94
CA LEU A 25 9.84 -0.34 -11.91
C LEU A 25 9.19 -0.46 -13.29
N ALA A 26 9.33 -1.64 -13.91
CA ALA A 26 8.65 -1.94 -15.16
C ALA A 26 7.19 -2.33 -14.91
N PHE A 27 6.27 -1.67 -15.61
CA PHE A 27 4.85 -1.99 -15.60
C PHE A 27 4.36 -2.28 -17.01
N THR A 28 3.31 -3.08 -17.13
CA THR A 28 2.64 -3.37 -18.41
C THR A 28 1.35 -2.56 -18.54
N ARG A 29 0.78 -2.55 -19.75
CA ARG A 29 -0.54 -1.95 -20.01
C ARG A 29 -1.63 -2.56 -19.13
N GLY A 30 -1.52 -3.84 -18.78
CA GLY A 30 -2.47 -4.52 -17.90
C GLY A 30 -2.44 -3.99 -16.47
N ASP A 31 -1.25 -3.67 -15.96
CA ASP A 31 -1.10 -3.08 -14.61
C ASP A 31 -1.71 -1.69 -14.56
N LEU A 32 -1.50 -0.90 -15.62
CA LEU A 32 -2.07 0.43 -15.73
C LEU A 32 -3.59 0.38 -15.84
N ALA A 33 -4.14 -0.56 -16.64
CA ALA A 33 -5.58 -0.76 -16.73
C ALA A 33 -6.17 -1.16 -15.37
N CYS A 34 -5.50 -2.04 -14.63
CA CYS A 34 -5.91 -2.42 -13.28
C CYS A 34 -5.90 -1.22 -12.31
N LEU A 35 -4.84 -0.40 -12.35
CA LEU A 35 -4.74 0.83 -11.56
C LEU A 35 -5.88 1.80 -11.88
N ILE A 36 -6.16 2.04 -13.16
CA ILE A 36 -7.26 2.93 -13.59
C ILE A 36 -8.61 2.38 -13.12
N ALA A 37 -8.83 1.07 -13.24
CA ALA A 37 -10.06 0.45 -12.77
C ALA A 37 -10.25 0.62 -11.24
N LEU A 38 -9.22 0.32 -10.44
CA LEU A 38 -9.27 0.52 -8.98
C LEU A 38 -9.44 2.00 -8.61
N GLY A 39 -8.73 2.91 -9.30
CA GLY A 39 -8.87 4.34 -9.11
C GLY A 39 -10.27 4.86 -9.44
N SER A 40 -10.88 4.37 -10.52
CA SER A 40 -12.27 4.71 -10.87
C SER A 40 -13.27 4.21 -9.83
N LEU A 41 -13.02 3.05 -9.21
CA LEU A 41 -13.84 2.52 -8.14
C LEU A 41 -13.76 3.40 -6.88
N VAL A 42 -12.56 3.84 -6.51
CA VAL A 42 -12.35 4.80 -5.41
C VAL A 42 -13.07 6.12 -5.71
N LEU A 43 -12.95 6.63 -6.94
CA LEU A 43 -13.62 7.87 -7.34
C LEU A 43 -15.14 7.75 -7.26
N ALA A 44 -15.71 6.64 -7.71
CA ALA A 44 -17.14 6.36 -7.58
C ALA A 44 -17.57 6.27 -6.12
N GLY A 45 -16.80 5.57 -5.27
CA GLY A 45 -17.06 5.48 -3.84
C GLY A 45 -16.99 6.84 -3.14
N ALA A 46 -16.02 7.67 -3.50
CA ALA A 46 -15.89 9.03 -2.99
C ALA A 46 -17.06 9.91 -3.43
N ALA A 47 -17.48 9.83 -4.69
CA ALA A 47 -18.64 10.57 -5.20
C ALA A 47 -19.93 10.21 -4.44
N VAL A 48 -20.12 8.93 -4.13
CA VAL A 48 -21.23 8.48 -3.28
C VAL A 48 -21.08 9.01 -1.86
N ALA A 49 -19.90 8.91 -1.24
CA ALA A 49 -19.67 9.42 0.10
C ALA A 49 -19.92 10.94 0.22
N LEU A 50 -19.57 11.72 -0.82
CA LEU A 50 -19.83 13.16 -0.90
C LEU A 50 -21.33 13.50 -0.84
N THR A 51 -22.23 12.60 -1.25
CA THR A 51 -23.67 12.87 -1.15
C THR A 51 -24.19 12.80 0.29
N PHE A 52 -23.45 12.15 1.19
CA PHE A 52 -23.79 12.05 2.61
C PHE A 52 -23.04 13.09 3.43
N GLU A 53 -21.73 13.19 3.26
CA GLU A 53 -20.89 14.11 4.01
C GLU A 53 -19.62 14.48 3.22
N ALA A 54 -19.34 15.79 3.12
CA ALA A 54 -18.22 16.28 2.33
C ALA A 54 -16.86 15.78 2.83
N LEU A 55 -16.65 15.78 4.16
CA LEU A 55 -15.41 15.33 4.77
C LEU A 55 -15.18 13.83 4.51
N LEU A 56 -16.23 13.01 4.68
CA LEU A 56 -16.18 11.58 4.39
C LEU A 56 -15.78 11.32 2.94
N GLY A 57 -16.38 12.04 1.98
CA GLY A 57 -16.03 11.92 0.57
C GLY A 57 -14.57 12.25 0.27
N VAL A 58 -14.02 13.30 0.89
CA VAL A 58 -12.60 13.66 0.76
C VAL A 58 -11.70 12.58 1.38
N LEU A 59 -12.04 12.05 2.56
CA LEU A 59 -11.28 10.99 3.21
C LEU A 59 -11.29 9.70 2.38
N VAL A 60 -12.43 9.31 1.80
CA VAL A 60 -12.54 8.15 0.90
C VAL A 60 -11.68 8.37 -0.35
N LEU A 61 -11.71 9.57 -0.94
CA LEU A 61 -10.92 9.88 -2.13
C LEU A 61 -9.42 9.79 -1.85
N VAL A 62 -8.93 10.53 -0.85
CA VAL A 62 -7.50 10.62 -0.54
C VAL A 62 -7.00 9.30 0.05
N GLY A 63 -7.68 8.78 1.05
CA GLY A 63 -7.32 7.51 1.70
C GLY A 63 -7.41 6.33 0.73
N GLY A 64 -8.49 6.22 -0.04
CA GLY A 64 -8.64 5.17 -1.05
C GLY A 64 -7.57 5.25 -2.14
N SER A 65 -7.20 6.46 -2.58
CA SER A 65 -6.14 6.65 -3.58
C SER A 65 -4.78 6.21 -3.05
N LEU A 66 -4.45 6.54 -1.80
CA LEU A 66 -3.21 6.10 -1.16
C LEU A 66 -3.14 4.58 -1.05
N VAL A 67 -4.22 3.94 -0.60
CA VAL A 67 -4.31 2.47 -0.50
C VAL A 67 -4.10 1.80 -1.85
N VAL A 68 -4.76 2.29 -2.91
CA VAL A 68 -4.63 1.75 -4.26
C VAL A 68 -3.20 1.93 -4.79
N LEU A 69 -2.62 3.12 -4.63
CA LEU A 69 -1.26 3.41 -5.08
C LEU A 69 -0.23 2.54 -4.34
N GLU A 70 -0.32 2.43 -3.02
CA GLU A 70 0.61 1.61 -2.23
C GLU A 70 0.48 0.13 -2.58
N SER A 71 -0.75 -0.38 -2.71
CA SER A 71 -0.99 -1.77 -3.13
C SER A 71 -0.41 -2.04 -4.51
N TRP A 72 -0.57 -1.09 -5.44
CA TRP A 72 -0.01 -1.18 -6.79
C TRP A 72 1.53 -1.16 -6.78
N TYR A 73 2.16 -0.25 -6.03
CA TYR A 73 3.61 -0.21 -5.89
C TYR A 73 4.16 -1.49 -5.24
N THR A 74 3.49 -2.00 -4.21
CA THR A 74 3.88 -3.24 -3.54
C THR A 74 3.85 -4.42 -4.50
N ALA A 75 2.79 -4.52 -5.33
CA ALA A 75 2.67 -5.53 -6.35
C ALA A 75 3.75 -5.41 -7.45
N LEU A 76 4.05 -4.20 -7.92
CA LEU A 76 5.13 -3.95 -8.88
C LEU A 76 6.50 -4.31 -8.29
N GLY A 77 6.75 -3.97 -7.02
CA GLY A 77 7.96 -4.34 -6.31
C GLY A 77 8.13 -5.87 -6.20
N PHE A 78 7.03 -6.60 -5.98
CA PHE A 78 7.03 -8.05 -6.02
C PHE A 78 7.31 -8.60 -7.43
N LEU A 79 6.61 -8.08 -8.44
CA LEU A 79 6.76 -8.50 -9.84
C LEU A 79 8.15 -8.19 -10.40
N ASN A 80 8.82 -7.13 -9.92
CA ASN A 80 10.20 -6.84 -10.29
C ASN A 80 11.17 -7.93 -9.78
N ARG A 81 10.93 -8.47 -8.59
CA ARG A 81 11.73 -9.57 -8.02
C ARG A 81 11.36 -10.94 -8.60
N ARG A 82 10.10 -11.12 -8.98
CA ARG A 82 9.52 -12.38 -9.48
C ARG A 82 8.66 -12.07 -10.72
N PRO A 83 9.28 -11.89 -11.90
CA PRO A 83 8.56 -11.57 -13.11
C PRO A 83 7.60 -12.69 -13.49
N THR A 84 6.44 -12.31 -14.00
CA THR A 84 5.39 -13.23 -14.43
C THR A 84 4.81 -12.73 -15.73
N GLU A 85 4.74 -13.59 -16.75
CA GLU A 85 4.22 -13.27 -18.08
C GLU A 85 2.68 -13.30 -18.13
N ARG A 86 2.05 -14.07 -17.23
CA ARG A 86 0.60 -14.28 -17.26
C ARG A 86 -0.13 -13.09 -16.66
N ALA A 87 -0.88 -12.35 -17.49
CA ALA A 87 -1.64 -11.17 -17.09
C ALA A 87 -2.57 -11.42 -15.88
N TRP A 88 -3.26 -12.56 -15.85
CA TRP A 88 -4.14 -12.92 -14.73
C TRP A 88 -3.41 -13.00 -13.38
N GLN A 89 -2.23 -13.62 -13.35
CA GLN A 89 -1.44 -13.74 -12.12
C GLN A 89 -1.00 -12.36 -11.60
N ARG A 90 -0.67 -11.44 -12.51
CA ARG A 90 -0.26 -10.06 -12.16
C ARG A 90 -1.42 -9.31 -11.51
N VAL A 91 -2.64 -9.45 -12.04
CA VAL A 91 -3.85 -8.88 -11.42
C VAL A 91 -4.10 -9.49 -10.04
N VAL A 92 -3.99 -10.81 -9.89
CA VAL A 92 -4.15 -11.48 -8.59
C VAL A 92 -3.12 -10.97 -7.57
N ILE A 93 -1.88 -10.70 -7.97
CA ILE A 93 -0.85 -10.14 -7.08
C ILE A 93 -1.22 -8.71 -6.64
N ILE A 94 -1.72 -7.87 -7.56
CA ILE A 94 -2.20 -6.52 -7.22
C ILE A 94 -3.37 -6.60 -6.22
N LEU A 95 -4.34 -7.49 -6.47
CA LEU A 95 -5.46 -7.70 -5.56
C LEU A 95 -5.01 -8.26 -4.21
N ALA A 96 -4.03 -9.17 -4.19
CA ALA A 96 -3.48 -9.71 -2.96
C ALA A 96 -2.79 -8.64 -2.10
N ALA A 97 -2.11 -7.67 -2.73
CA ALA A 97 -1.52 -6.52 -2.04
C ALA A 97 -2.57 -5.58 -1.43
N LEU A 98 -3.80 -5.60 -1.95
CA LEU A 98 -4.92 -4.80 -1.45
C LEU A 98 -5.61 -5.43 -0.23
N VAL A 99 -5.59 -6.76 -0.09
CA VAL A 99 -6.30 -7.50 0.97
C VAL A 99 -5.96 -7.01 2.39
N PRO A 100 -4.68 -6.78 2.77
CA PRO A 100 -4.35 -6.30 4.11
C PRO A 100 -4.97 -4.95 4.43
N TRP A 101 -5.05 -4.05 3.45
CA TRP A 101 -5.66 -2.74 3.60
C TRP A 101 -7.17 -2.84 3.81
N LEU A 102 -7.86 -3.66 3.02
CA LEU A 102 -9.30 -3.87 3.16
C LEU A 102 -9.64 -4.48 4.53
N PHE A 103 -8.85 -5.45 4.97
CA PHE A 103 -9.06 -6.08 6.27
C PHE A 103 -8.77 -5.11 7.42
N GLY A 104 -7.63 -4.42 7.40
CA GLY A 104 -7.22 -3.51 8.46
C GLY A 104 -8.14 -2.30 8.59
N LEU A 105 -8.44 -1.62 7.48
CA LEU A 105 -9.35 -0.46 7.47
C LEU A 105 -10.79 -0.87 7.75
N GLY A 106 -11.25 -1.99 7.20
CA GLY A 106 -12.59 -2.51 7.45
C GLY A 106 -12.79 -2.88 8.92
N LEU A 107 -11.80 -3.55 9.53
CA LEU A 107 -11.84 -3.88 10.95
C LEU A 107 -11.81 -2.62 11.81
N ALA A 108 -10.95 -1.64 11.51
CA ALA A 108 -10.89 -0.38 12.24
C ALA A 108 -12.23 0.38 12.16
N ALA A 109 -12.83 0.49 10.97
CA ALA A 109 -14.13 1.13 10.79
C ALA A 109 -15.24 0.39 11.56
N ALA A 110 -15.27 -0.94 11.50
CA ALA A 110 -16.23 -1.75 12.24
C ALA A 110 -16.09 -1.53 13.76
N LEU A 111 -14.86 -1.53 14.29
CA LEU A 111 -14.60 -1.27 15.71
C LEU A 111 -15.05 0.13 16.12
N MET A 112 -14.79 1.15 15.31
CA MET A 112 -15.25 2.52 15.57
C MET A 112 -16.78 2.57 15.63
N ILE A 113 -17.47 1.95 14.66
CA ILE A 113 -18.94 1.90 14.63
C ILE A 113 -19.48 1.19 15.88
N VAL A 114 -18.90 0.05 16.27
CA VAL A 114 -19.29 -0.67 17.49
C VAL A 114 -19.10 0.20 18.73
N LEU A 115 -17.98 0.92 18.85
CA LEU A 115 -17.74 1.81 19.98
C LEU A 115 -18.76 2.96 20.05
N PHE A 116 -19.11 3.55 18.90
CA PHE A 116 -20.16 4.57 18.85
C PHE A 116 -21.50 4.01 19.32
N TYR A 117 -21.93 2.84 18.81
CA TYR A 117 -23.18 2.21 19.23
C TYR A 117 -23.21 1.87 20.72
N LEU A 118 -22.12 1.32 21.27
CA LEU A 118 -22.05 1.01 22.70
C LEU A 118 -22.12 2.28 23.56
N THR A 119 -21.55 3.38 23.09
CA THR A 119 -21.59 4.67 23.80
C THR A 119 -23.00 5.25 23.76
N GLU A 120 -23.69 5.20 22.63
CA GLU A 120 -25.08 5.65 22.51
C GLU A 120 -26.05 4.80 23.32
N LEU A 121 -25.83 3.49 23.44
CA LEU A 121 -26.65 2.59 24.27
C LEU A 121 -26.44 2.79 25.77
N GLY A 122 -25.28 3.31 26.18
CA GLY A 122 -24.93 3.57 27.58
C GLY A 122 -25.31 4.97 28.07
N ALA A 123 -25.75 5.86 27.19
CA ALA A 123 -26.20 7.23 27.48
C ALA A 123 -27.73 7.31 27.59
#